data_AF-A0A925ZL13-F1
#
_entry.id   AF-A0A925ZL13-F1
#
_cell.length_a   1.000
_cell.length_b   1.000
_cell.length_c   1.000
_cell.angle_alpha   90.00
_cell.angle_beta   90.00
_cell.angle_gamma   90.00
#
_symmetry.space_group_name_H-M   'P 1'
#
loop_
_entity.id
_entity.type
_entity.pdbx_description
1 polymer ?
#
loop_
_entity_poly.entity_id
_entity_poly.type
_entity_poly.pdbx_seq_one_letter_code
_entity_poly.pdbx_strand_id
1 'polypeptide(L)'
;MRIALALIVLVACDDKEAAPAARASPAGEDLGAMTEYMRKSKGAEAKVMLAGIARSVVSASQNEHFGPDGTVTAMALVAAPMTPAAGSCCKQPQGKCTPNPADWQQPGWQAISFAMTEPHYYSYELVVDAAGFMARAVGDLDCDGELATFELRGTAKPDGSYEIAAKPTLQNELE
;
A
#
# COMPACT_ATOMS: atom_id res chain seq x y z
N MET A 1 -56.36 -77.80 -12.78
CA MET A 1 -55.71 -79.14 -12.68
C MET A 1 -54.39 -79.07 -13.45
N ARG A 2 -53.25 -79.13 -12.72
CA ARG A 2 -51.84 -79.36 -13.16
C ARG A 2 -51.21 -78.37 -14.17
N ILE A 3 -50.34 -77.47 -13.72
CA ILE A 3 -48.85 -77.56 -13.62
C ILE A 3 -48.13 -77.43 -14.98
N ALA A 4 -47.37 -76.34 -15.19
CA ALA A 4 -45.91 -76.34 -15.38
C ALA A 4 -45.38 -75.09 -16.11
N LEU A 5 -44.35 -74.48 -15.49
CA LEU A 5 -43.13 -73.89 -16.08
C LEU A 5 -43.24 -72.92 -17.27
N ALA A 6 -42.88 -71.65 -17.02
CA ALA A 6 -42.23 -70.81 -18.02
C ALA A 6 -41.18 -69.90 -17.35
N LEU A 7 -39.93 -70.37 -17.42
CA LEU A 7 -38.69 -69.65 -17.69
C LEU A 7 -38.40 -68.34 -16.92
N ILE A 8 -37.49 -68.48 -15.94
CA ILE A 8 -36.68 -67.41 -15.35
C ILE A 8 -35.59 -67.04 -16.38
N VAL A 9 -35.55 -65.79 -16.82
CA VAL A 9 -34.38 -65.20 -17.50
C VAL A 9 -33.71 -64.23 -16.54
N LEU A 10 -32.48 -64.57 -16.17
CA LEU A 10 -31.53 -63.76 -15.43
C LEU A 10 -31.19 -62.49 -16.21
N VAL A 11 -31.45 -61.32 -15.63
CA VAL A 11 -30.81 -60.06 -16.03
C VAL A 11 -29.61 -59.89 -15.10
N ALA A 12 -28.42 -60.04 -15.65
CA ALA A 12 -27.16 -59.76 -14.97
C ALA A 12 -26.95 -58.24 -14.86
N CYS A 13 -26.62 -57.78 -13.65
CA CYS A 13 -26.01 -56.47 -13.41
C CYS A 13 -24.58 -56.50 -13.94
N ASP A 14 -24.21 -55.56 -14.82
CA ASP A 14 -22.81 -55.28 -15.14
C ASP A 14 -22.53 -53.82 -14.75
N ASP A 15 -22.06 -53.67 -13.51
CA ASP A 15 -21.51 -52.47 -12.93
C ASP A 15 -20.21 -52.10 -13.67
N LYS A 16 -20.31 -51.26 -14.70
CA LYS A 16 -19.12 -50.65 -15.29
C LYS A 16 -18.83 -49.32 -14.59
N GLU A 17 -18.09 -49.44 -13.50
CA GLU A 17 -17.44 -48.37 -12.76
C GLU A 17 -16.57 -47.53 -13.72
N ALA A 18 -17.08 -46.38 -14.13
CA ALA A 18 -16.29 -45.35 -14.77
C ALA A 18 -15.53 -44.60 -13.67
N ALA A 19 -14.23 -44.89 -13.55
CA ALA A 19 -13.31 -44.13 -12.72
C ALA A 19 -13.51 -42.61 -12.95
N PRO A 20 -13.73 -41.80 -11.91
CA PRO A 20 -13.69 -40.36 -12.06
C PRO A 20 -12.28 -39.98 -12.52
N ALA A 21 -12.21 -39.28 -13.65
CA ALA A 21 -11.01 -38.58 -14.10
C ALA A 21 -10.38 -37.87 -12.90
N ALA A 22 -9.07 -38.07 -12.73
CA ALA A 22 -8.27 -37.44 -11.70
C ALA A 22 -8.63 -35.95 -11.62
N ARG A 23 -9.35 -35.57 -10.55
CA ARG A 23 -9.49 -34.17 -10.17
C ARG A 23 -8.08 -33.72 -9.83
N ALA A 24 -7.48 -32.93 -10.72
CA ALA A 24 -6.32 -32.14 -10.38
C ALA A 24 -6.65 -31.38 -9.09
N SER A 25 -5.84 -31.58 -8.06
CA SER A 25 -5.98 -30.91 -6.77
C SER A 25 -5.81 -29.40 -6.97
N PRO A 26 -6.64 -28.51 -6.39
CA PRO A 26 -6.54 -27.05 -6.58
C PRO A 26 -5.42 -26.42 -5.71
N ALA A 27 -4.34 -27.16 -5.45
CA ALA A 27 -3.28 -26.74 -4.53
C ALA A 27 -2.39 -25.61 -5.08
N GLY A 28 -2.63 -25.13 -6.30
CA GLY A 28 -1.88 -24.05 -6.95
C GLY A 28 -2.55 -22.68 -6.95
N GLU A 29 -3.88 -22.60 -6.78
CA GLU A 29 -4.62 -21.32 -6.84
C GLU A 29 -4.57 -20.55 -5.51
N ASP A 30 -4.35 -21.23 -4.39
CA ASP A 30 -4.42 -20.63 -3.04
C ASP A 30 -3.17 -19.78 -2.70
N LEU A 31 -1.98 -20.20 -3.16
CA LEU A 31 -0.71 -19.50 -2.88
C LEU A 31 -0.58 -18.16 -3.64
N GLY A 32 -1.15 -18.09 -4.86
CA GLY A 32 -1.19 -16.86 -5.64
C GLY A 32 -2.07 -15.80 -4.99
N ALA A 33 -3.26 -16.20 -4.53
CA ALA A 33 -4.18 -15.32 -3.83
C ALA A 33 -3.59 -14.77 -2.52
N MET A 34 -2.86 -15.60 -1.76
CA MET A 34 -2.17 -15.17 -0.54
C MET A 34 -1.07 -14.13 -0.83
N THR A 35 -0.29 -14.31 -1.89
CA THR A 35 0.78 -13.36 -2.27
C THR A 35 0.19 -12.01 -2.69
N GLU A 36 -0.86 -12.02 -3.51
CA GLU A 36 -1.55 -10.80 -3.92
C GLU A 36 -2.17 -10.08 -2.72
N TYR A 37 -2.76 -10.82 -1.77
CA TYR A 37 -3.27 -10.27 -0.52
C TYR A 37 -2.16 -9.59 0.29
N MET A 38 -0.99 -10.21 0.42
CA MET A 38 0.15 -9.62 1.12
C MET A 38 0.66 -8.36 0.43
N ARG A 39 0.75 -8.33 -0.91
CA ARG A 39 1.13 -7.14 -1.68
C ARG A 39 0.13 -5.99 -1.47
N LYS A 40 -1.17 -6.27 -1.55
CA LYS A 40 -2.23 -5.29 -1.26
C LYS A 40 -2.19 -4.78 0.18
N SER A 41 -1.90 -5.67 1.13
CA SER A 41 -1.74 -5.32 2.55
C SER A 41 -0.57 -4.37 2.77
N LYS A 42 0.60 -4.64 2.19
CA LYS A 42 1.75 -3.72 2.24
C LYS A 42 1.43 -2.40 1.54
N GLY A 43 0.73 -2.40 0.41
CA GLY A 43 0.29 -1.18 -0.27
C GLY A 43 -0.68 -0.31 0.53
N ALA A 44 -1.43 -0.89 1.48
CA ALA A 44 -2.33 -0.14 2.34
C ALA A 44 -1.57 0.79 3.31
N GLU A 45 -0.39 0.38 3.78
CA GLU A 45 0.48 1.22 4.61
C GLU A 45 0.81 2.54 3.91
N ALA A 46 1.35 2.47 2.68
CA ALA A 46 1.69 3.66 1.89
C ALA A 46 0.47 4.58 1.73
N LYS A 47 -0.70 4.04 1.39
CA LYS A 47 -1.93 4.83 1.22
C LYS A 47 -2.34 5.56 2.49
N VAL A 48 -2.30 4.87 3.64
CA VAL A 48 -2.66 5.46 4.94
C VAL A 48 -1.66 6.55 5.32
N MET A 49 -0.37 6.29 5.17
CA MET A 49 0.68 7.24 5.54
C MET A 49 0.67 8.48 4.63
N LEU A 50 0.52 8.31 3.32
CA LEU A 50 0.39 9.43 2.38
C LEU A 50 -0.86 10.28 2.69
N ALA A 51 -2.00 9.67 3.00
CA ALA A 51 -3.20 10.40 3.41
C ALA A 51 -3.00 11.11 4.77
N GLY A 52 -2.19 10.55 5.67
CA GLY A 52 -1.74 11.21 6.90
C GLY A 52 -0.91 12.46 6.59
N ILE A 53 0.15 12.31 5.80
CA ILE A 53 1.03 13.41 5.37
C ILE A 53 0.22 14.53 4.71
N ALA A 54 -0.66 14.20 3.77
CA ALA A 54 -1.48 15.19 3.07
C ALA A 54 -2.43 15.96 4.01
N ARG A 55 -3.03 15.28 5.00
CA ARG A 55 -3.85 15.94 6.03
C ARG A 55 -3.00 16.82 6.95
N SER A 56 -1.80 16.36 7.32
CA SER A 56 -0.86 17.15 8.11
C SER A 56 -0.39 18.40 7.36
N VAL A 57 -0.19 18.33 6.04
CA VAL A 57 0.10 19.50 5.20
C VAL A 57 -1.05 20.52 5.23
N VAL A 58 -2.29 20.05 5.06
CA VAL A 58 -3.48 20.92 5.15
C VAL A 58 -3.57 21.54 6.54
N SER A 59 -3.38 20.77 7.60
CA SER A 59 -3.38 21.28 8.98
C SER A 59 -2.27 22.31 9.20
N ALA A 60 -1.07 22.05 8.69
CA ALA A 60 0.08 22.95 8.79
C ALA A 60 -0.20 24.29 8.11
N SER A 61 -0.82 24.27 6.93
CA SER A 61 -1.16 25.51 6.20
C SER A 61 -2.19 26.39 6.89
N GLN A 62 -3.02 25.80 7.76
CA GLN A 62 -4.03 26.53 8.55
C GLN A 62 -3.47 27.05 9.88
N ASN A 63 -2.28 26.61 10.27
CA ASN A 63 -1.64 27.10 11.48
C ASN A 63 -1.00 28.47 11.23
N GLU A 64 -1.34 29.41 12.09
CA GLU A 64 -0.76 30.73 12.15
C GLU A 64 0.63 30.69 12.78
N HIS A 65 1.60 31.35 12.14
CA HIS A 65 2.97 31.49 12.61
C HIS A 65 3.30 32.96 12.84
N PHE A 66 3.91 33.26 13.98
CA PHE A 66 4.39 34.61 14.30
C PHE A 66 5.76 34.83 13.68
N GLY A 67 5.83 35.75 12.72
CA GLY A 67 7.08 36.25 12.17
C GLY A 67 7.91 37.00 13.21
N PRO A 68 9.22 37.16 12.98
CA PRO A 68 10.12 37.89 13.88
C PRO A 68 9.77 39.38 14.03
N ASP A 69 8.97 39.93 13.12
CA ASP A 69 8.42 41.28 13.15
C ASP A 69 7.04 41.37 13.86
N GLY A 70 6.54 40.26 14.41
CA GLY A 70 5.24 40.16 15.06
C GLY A 70 4.07 40.02 14.09
N THR A 71 4.33 39.85 12.79
CA THR A 71 3.26 39.56 11.82
C THR A 71 2.77 38.12 11.95
N VAL A 72 1.49 37.89 11.71
CA VAL A 72 0.94 36.53 11.63
C VAL A 72 0.92 36.11 10.17
N THR A 73 1.61 35.02 9.86
CA THR A 73 1.68 34.46 8.50
C THR A 73 1.28 32.99 8.53
N ALA A 74 0.76 32.47 7.42
CA ALA A 74 0.55 31.04 7.29
C ALA A 74 1.90 30.32 7.30
N MET A 75 1.97 29.16 7.95
CA MET A 75 3.20 28.37 7.94
C MET A 75 3.56 27.96 6.51
N ALA A 76 4.77 28.33 6.08
CA ALA A 76 5.28 27.94 4.78
C ALA A 76 5.58 26.43 4.77
N LEU A 77 5.09 25.73 3.75
CA LEU A 77 5.47 24.34 3.54
C LEU A 77 6.93 24.26 3.11
N VAL A 78 7.65 23.31 3.70
CA VAL A 78 9.05 23.02 3.40
C VAL A 78 9.14 21.61 2.85
N ALA A 79 9.84 21.44 1.72
CA ALA A 79 10.08 20.13 1.16
C ALA A 79 10.87 19.25 2.15
N ALA A 80 10.57 17.95 2.16
CA ALA A 80 11.27 16.96 2.96
C ALA A 80 11.87 15.90 2.04
N PRO A 81 13.18 15.62 2.15
CA PRO A 81 13.85 14.66 1.27
C PRO A 81 13.35 13.24 1.53
N MET A 82 13.65 12.33 0.59
CA MET A 82 13.40 10.90 0.76
C MET A 82 14.00 10.37 2.07
N THR A 83 13.14 9.95 2.98
CA THR A 83 13.46 9.61 4.37
C THR A 83 12.80 8.28 4.76
N PRO A 84 13.57 7.27 5.19
CA PRO A 84 15.00 7.08 4.92
C PRO A 84 15.27 6.93 3.40
N ALA A 85 16.52 6.74 2.98
CA ALA A 85 16.87 6.62 1.55
C ALA A 85 16.06 5.50 0.84
N ALA A 86 15.60 5.76 -0.39
CA ALA A 86 14.79 4.80 -1.13
C ALA A 86 15.46 3.41 -1.24
N GLY A 87 14.67 2.36 -1.01
CA GLY A 87 15.16 0.97 -1.03
C GLY A 87 16.02 0.57 0.17
N SER A 88 16.27 1.46 1.15
CA SER A 88 17.03 1.07 2.35
C SER A 88 16.27 0.10 3.26
N CYS A 89 14.93 0.13 3.23
CA CYS A 89 14.08 -0.68 4.11
C CYS A 89 14.20 -2.17 3.86
N CYS A 90 14.31 -2.58 2.59
CA CYS A 90 14.49 -3.98 2.22
C CYS A 90 15.78 -4.59 2.84
N LYS A 91 16.85 -3.80 2.98
CA LYS A 91 18.15 -4.26 3.51
C LYS A 91 18.15 -4.49 5.03
N GLN A 92 17.05 -4.17 5.70
CA GLN A 92 16.91 -4.26 7.15
C GLN A 92 16.14 -5.52 7.56
N PRO A 93 16.19 -5.90 8.86
CA PRO A 93 15.47 -7.07 9.34
C PRO A 93 13.98 -7.03 8.95
N GLN A 94 13.46 -8.14 8.45
CA GLN A 94 12.07 -8.29 8.01
C GLN A 94 11.68 -7.43 6.78
N GLY A 95 12.66 -6.86 6.06
CA GLY A 95 12.41 -6.00 4.91
C GLY A 95 11.73 -4.67 5.29
N LYS A 96 11.89 -4.25 6.55
CA LYS A 96 11.29 -3.03 7.10
C LYS A 96 12.35 -2.10 7.64
N CYS A 97 12.15 -0.81 7.42
CA CYS A 97 12.93 0.21 8.09
C CYS A 97 12.62 0.22 9.59
N THR A 98 13.69 0.20 10.38
CA THR A 98 13.69 0.35 11.82
C THR A 98 13.39 1.82 12.13
N PRO A 99 12.43 2.10 13.04
CA PRO A 99 12.10 3.47 13.41
C PRO A 99 13.32 4.20 13.98
N ASN A 100 13.64 5.34 13.38
CA ASN A 100 14.64 6.25 13.89
C ASN A 100 14.06 7.66 13.93
N PRO A 101 13.72 8.20 15.12
CA PRO A 101 13.17 9.54 15.24
C PRO A 101 14.06 10.64 14.68
N ALA A 102 15.38 10.44 14.61
CA ALA A 102 16.31 11.41 14.06
C ALA A 102 16.11 11.66 12.56
N ASP A 103 15.66 10.64 11.82
CA ASP A 103 15.40 10.76 10.37
C ASP A 103 14.27 11.77 10.09
N TRP A 104 13.33 11.90 11.03
CA TRP A 104 12.14 12.77 10.93
C TRP A 104 12.32 14.16 11.55
N GLN A 105 13.54 14.51 11.99
CA GLN A 105 13.85 15.85 12.52
C GLN A 105 14.19 16.87 11.43
N GLN A 106 14.07 16.51 10.15
CA GLN A 106 14.29 17.46 9.06
C GLN A 106 13.19 18.54 9.04
N PRO A 107 13.50 19.79 8.64
CA PRO A 107 12.55 20.90 8.70
C PRO A 107 11.22 20.61 8.00
N GLY A 108 11.24 19.93 6.84
CA GLY A 108 10.02 19.57 6.12
C GLY A 108 9.10 18.62 6.89
N TRP A 109 9.65 17.64 7.59
CA TRP A 109 8.87 16.70 8.42
C TRP A 109 8.36 17.36 9.70
N GLN A 110 9.21 18.17 10.35
CA GLN A 110 8.82 18.92 11.55
C GLN A 110 7.71 19.94 11.27
N ALA A 111 7.76 20.63 10.13
CA ALA A 111 6.74 21.59 9.73
C ALA A 111 5.35 20.95 9.69
N ILE A 112 5.24 19.69 9.27
CA ILE A 112 3.95 18.98 9.22
C ILE A 112 3.73 18.05 10.42
N SER A 113 4.57 18.14 11.46
CA SER A 113 4.52 17.28 12.65
C SER A 113 4.49 15.78 12.30
N PHE A 114 5.21 15.38 11.26
CA PHE A 114 5.28 13.98 10.82
C PHE A 114 6.44 13.25 11.49
N ALA A 115 6.17 12.05 11.98
CA ALA A 115 7.17 11.14 12.51
C ALA A 115 6.73 9.69 12.29
N MET A 116 7.69 8.78 12.16
CA MET A 116 7.45 7.34 12.10
C MET A 116 8.06 6.64 13.31
N THR A 117 7.20 6.06 14.14
CA THR A 117 7.60 5.35 15.36
C THR A 117 7.52 3.83 15.23
N GLU A 118 6.95 3.32 14.13
CA GLU A 118 6.74 1.89 13.90
C GLU A 118 7.51 1.36 12.67
N PRO A 119 7.91 0.08 12.65
CA PRO A 119 8.59 -0.51 11.51
C PRO A 119 7.75 -0.43 10.24
N HIS A 120 8.33 0.10 9.17
CA HIS A 120 7.61 0.51 7.96
C HIS A 120 8.31 -0.01 6.68
N TYR A 121 7.56 -0.19 5.59
CA TYR A 121 8.09 -0.72 4.33
C TYR A 121 8.60 0.38 3.37
N TYR A 122 8.11 1.61 3.52
CA TYR A 122 8.32 2.67 2.53
C TYR A 122 9.19 3.79 3.06
N SER A 123 10.05 4.32 2.20
CA SER A 123 10.63 5.65 2.35
C SER A 123 9.60 6.71 1.95
N TYR A 124 9.59 7.85 2.63
CA TYR A 124 8.65 8.94 2.37
C TYR A 124 9.39 10.19 1.89
N GLU A 125 8.77 10.95 1.01
CA GLU A 125 9.28 12.23 0.50
C GLU A 125 8.11 13.24 0.41
N LEU A 126 8.38 14.50 0.72
CA LEU A 126 7.44 15.60 0.52
C LEU A 126 8.07 16.60 -0.45
N VAL A 127 7.53 16.66 -1.66
CA VAL A 127 7.90 17.69 -2.64
C VAL A 127 6.90 18.82 -2.55
N VAL A 128 7.40 20.06 -2.55
CA VAL A 128 6.59 21.28 -2.49
C VAL A 128 6.98 22.16 -3.67
N ASP A 129 6.00 22.67 -4.40
CA ASP A 129 6.17 23.60 -5.50
C ASP A 129 5.07 24.70 -5.49
N ALA A 130 5.08 25.59 -6.49
CA ALA A 130 4.10 26.66 -6.57
C ALA A 130 2.67 26.19 -6.92
N ALA A 131 2.52 24.97 -7.47
CA ALA A 131 1.23 24.37 -7.80
C ALA A 131 0.66 23.56 -6.63
N GLY A 132 1.49 23.20 -5.65
CA GLY A 132 1.06 22.64 -4.37
C GLY A 132 2.12 21.70 -3.78
N PHE A 133 1.71 20.47 -3.45
CA PHE A 133 2.62 19.47 -2.91
C PHE A 133 2.36 18.08 -3.49
N MET A 134 3.38 17.24 -3.37
CA MET A 134 3.30 15.81 -3.67
C MET A 134 3.98 15.04 -2.54
N ALA A 135 3.19 14.23 -1.84
CA ALA A 135 3.71 13.23 -0.92
C ALA A 135 3.99 11.95 -1.71
N ARG A 136 5.18 11.39 -1.57
CA ARG A 136 5.62 10.19 -2.27
C ARG A 136 6.06 9.13 -1.27
N ALA A 137 5.68 7.88 -1.52
CA ALA A 137 6.14 6.72 -0.78
C ALA A 137 6.80 5.73 -1.75
N VAL A 138 8.03 5.30 -1.46
CA VAL A 138 8.84 4.44 -2.32
C VAL A 138 9.33 3.25 -1.51
N GLY A 139 9.08 2.03 -1.98
CA GLY A 139 9.46 0.82 -1.27
C GLY A 139 9.81 -0.32 -2.20
N ASP A 140 10.81 -1.10 -1.79
CA ASP A 140 11.15 -2.41 -2.38
C ASP A 140 10.52 -3.47 -1.46
N LEU A 141 9.44 -4.12 -1.89
CA LEU A 141 8.61 -4.92 -0.99
C LEU A 141 8.95 -6.41 -0.99
N ASP A 142 9.66 -6.89 -2.00
CA ASP A 142 10.14 -8.27 -2.17
C ASP A 142 11.65 -8.37 -2.40
N CYS A 143 12.36 -7.24 -2.30
CA CYS A 143 13.81 -7.17 -2.26
C CYS A 143 14.50 -7.53 -3.58
N ASP A 144 13.86 -7.28 -4.71
CA ASP A 144 14.40 -7.54 -6.04
C ASP A 144 15.05 -6.30 -6.69
N GLY A 145 14.95 -5.13 -6.05
CA GLY A 145 15.46 -3.87 -6.53
C GLY A 145 14.45 -3.06 -7.36
N GLU A 146 13.25 -3.58 -7.62
CA GLU A 146 12.15 -2.84 -8.23
C GLU A 146 11.37 -2.07 -7.16
N LEU A 147 11.22 -0.76 -7.38
CA LEU A 147 10.60 0.13 -6.40
C LEU A 147 9.14 0.38 -6.77
N ALA A 148 8.23 -0.04 -5.88
CA ALA A 148 6.84 0.40 -5.90
C ALA A 148 6.75 1.85 -5.43
N THR A 149 6.11 2.69 -6.24
CA THR A 149 5.99 4.13 -5.96
C THR A 149 4.54 4.54 -5.86
N PHE A 150 4.17 5.11 -4.72
CA PHE A 150 2.87 5.73 -4.48
C PHE A 150 3.04 7.24 -4.41
N GLU A 151 2.19 8.00 -5.10
CA GLU A 151 2.18 9.46 -5.05
C GLU A 151 0.79 9.99 -4.72
N LEU A 152 0.69 10.91 -3.78
CA LEU A 152 -0.51 11.64 -3.46
C LEU A 152 -0.26 13.14 -3.62
N ARG A 153 -1.03 13.78 -4.48
CA ARG A 153 -0.88 15.21 -4.78
C ARG A 153 -1.94 16.05 -4.06
N GLY A 154 -1.54 17.25 -3.65
CA GLY A 154 -2.43 18.31 -3.23
C GLY A 154 -2.19 19.56 -4.06
N THR A 155 -3.26 20.12 -4.63
CA THR A 155 -3.18 21.33 -5.47
C THR A 155 -3.48 22.55 -4.61
N ALA A 156 -2.60 23.56 -4.67
CA ALA A 156 -2.81 24.84 -4.00
C ALA A 156 -3.95 25.61 -4.66
N LYS A 157 -4.84 26.17 -3.84
CA LYS A 157 -5.92 27.06 -4.26
C LYS A 157 -5.54 28.53 -4.05
N PRO A 158 -6.18 29.47 -4.77
CA PRO A 158 -5.93 30.90 -4.59
C PRO A 158 -6.21 31.42 -3.17
N ASP A 159 -7.03 30.71 -2.40
CA ASP A 159 -7.35 31.02 -1.00
C ASP A 159 -6.29 30.51 0.00
N GLY A 160 -5.20 29.89 -0.49
CA GLY A 160 -4.14 29.31 0.34
C GLY A 160 -4.45 27.91 0.89
N SER A 161 -5.63 27.36 0.61
CA SER A 161 -5.97 25.98 0.95
C SER A 161 -5.41 24.97 -0.06
N TYR A 162 -5.45 23.68 0.27
CA TYR A 162 -5.06 22.61 -0.64
C TYR A 162 -6.22 21.66 -0.91
N GLU A 163 -6.38 21.27 -2.17
CA GLU A 163 -7.26 20.18 -2.58
C GLU A 163 -6.47 18.91 -2.80
N ILE A 164 -6.71 17.90 -1.95
CA ILE A 164 -6.02 16.61 -2.00
C ILE A 164 -6.71 15.71 -3.02
N ALA A 165 -5.93 15.04 -3.88
CA ALA A 165 -6.45 14.03 -4.79
C ALA A 165 -7.17 12.90 -4.03
N ALA A 166 -8.24 12.36 -4.61
CA ALA A 166 -9.08 11.36 -3.93
C ALA A 166 -8.35 10.06 -3.57
N LYS A 167 -7.30 9.69 -4.33
CA LYS A 167 -6.49 8.50 -4.09
C LYS A 167 -5.05 8.72 -4.55
N PRO A 168 -4.07 8.03 -3.95
CA PRO A 168 -2.71 8.00 -4.49
C PRO A 168 -2.68 7.30 -5.87
N THR A 169 -1.81 7.77 -6.74
CA THR A 169 -1.41 7.05 -7.96
C THR A 169 -0.33 6.04 -7.61
N LEU A 170 -0.38 4.86 -8.23
CA LEU A 170 0.61 3.80 -8.06
C LEU A 170 1.39 3.62 -9.36
N GLN A 171 2.70 3.49 -9.26
CA GLN A 171 3.63 3.16 -10.33
C GLN A 171 4.43 1.91 -9.93
N ASN A 172 4.64 1.02 -10.91
CA ASN A 172 5.25 -0.30 -10.73
C ASN A 172 4.51 -1.09 -9.65
N GLU A 173 3.31 -1.58 -9.99
CA GLU A 173 2.57 -2.50 -9.12
C GLU A 173 3.38 -3.80 -8.98
N LEU A 174 4.27 -3.88 -8.00
CA LEU A 174 4.83 -5.09 -7.38
C LEU A 174 4.62 -6.37 -8.21
N GLU A 175 5.46 -6.64 -9.21
CA GLU A 175 5.38 -7.93 -9.94
C GLU A 175 5.92 -9.08 -9.09
#